data_AF-A0A1G5MC16-F1
#
_entry.id   AF-A0A1G5MC16-F1
#
_cell.length_a   1.000
_cell.length_b   1.000
_cell.length_c   1.000
_cell.angle_alpha   90.00
_cell.angle_beta   90.00
_cell.angle_gamma   90.00
#
_symmetry.space_group_name_H-M   'P 1'
#
loop_
_entity.id
_entity.type
_entity.pdbx_description
1 polymer ?
#
loop_
_entity_poly.entity_id
_entity_poly.type
_entity_poly.pdbx_seq_one_letter_code
_entity_poly.pdbx_strand_id
1 'polypeptide(L)'
;MTEAAFTQLAAVAGTFLAAGGLIATVLSIRQNTRSNDLRSLFDIVTSIRDAEMRLRAAQNEPPRLDAEIANYLNLLEVLAAAVNDDLFGPVARRVAVDRLVKDLAFFRSIPAMRERLDREMQTAETFSEIRKFFQRNERAIKAISPSGER
;
A
#
# COMPACT_ATOMS: atom_id res chain seq x y z
N MET A 1 -32.15 -45.53 -28.81
CA MET A 1 -31.09 -44.96 -27.96
C MET A 1 -31.29 -45.47 -26.55
N THR A 2 -30.28 -46.13 -25.97
CA THR A 2 -30.34 -46.67 -24.61
C THR A 2 -30.18 -45.56 -23.58
N GLU A 3 -30.81 -45.71 -22.42
CA GLU A 3 -30.76 -44.80 -21.27
C GLU A 3 -29.31 -44.41 -20.91
N ALA A 4 -28.38 -45.36 -21.01
CA ALA A 4 -26.94 -45.18 -20.80
C ALA A 4 -26.29 -44.14 -21.74
N ALA A 5 -26.73 -44.01 -22.99
CA ALA A 5 -26.20 -43.01 -23.91
C ALA A 5 -26.61 -41.58 -23.50
N PHE A 6 -27.81 -41.43 -22.92
CA PHE A 6 -28.32 -40.16 -22.43
C PHE A 6 -27.58 -39.73 -21.14
N THR A 7 -27.32 -40.68 -20.23
CA THR A 7 -26.56 -40.42 -19.00
C THR A 7 -25.11 -40.03 -19.30
N GLN A 8 -24.47 -40.68 -20.28
CA GLN A 8 -23.11 -40.31 -20.71
C GLN A 8 -23.05 -38.93 -21.36
N LEU A 9 -24.01 -38.60 -22.25
CA LEU A 9 -24.12 -37.26 -22.84
C LEU A 9 -24.37 -36.18 -21.77
N ALA A 10 -25.22 -36.45 -20.79
CA ALA A 10 -25.48 -35.53 -19.68
C ALA A 10 -24.26 -35.34 -18.77
N ALA A 11 -23.51 -36.41 -18.46
CA ALA A 11 -22.29 -36.33 -17.66
C ALA A 11 -21.18 -35.55 -18.38
N VAL A 12 -21.01 -35.76 -19.69
CA VAL A 12 -20.07 -35.02 -20.53
C VAL A 12 -20.48 -33.54 -20.61
N ALA A 13 -21.75 -33.24 -20.87
CA ALA A 13 -22.27 -31.87 -20.90
C ALA A 13 -22.11 -31.16 -19.53
N GLY A 14 -22.38 -31.85 -18.42
CA GLY A 14 -22.20 -31.33 -17.07
C GLY A 14 -20.73 -30.99 -16.76
N THR A 15 -19.79 -31.79 -17.26
CA THR A 15 -18.35 -31.55 -17.08
C THR A 15 -17.88 -30.31 -17.84
N PHE A 16 -18.38 -30.09 -19.07
CA PHE A 16 -18.08 -28.88 -19.86
C PHE A 16 -18.70 -27.61 -19.24
N LEU A 17 -19.92 -27.69 -18.70
CA LEU A 17 -20.56 -26.57 -18.00
C LEU A 17 -19.85 -26.20 -16.69
N ALA A 18 -19.40 -27.19 -15.92
CA ALA A 18 -18.63 -26.95 -14.69
C ALA A 18 -17.26 -26.32 -14.98
N ALA A 19 -16.57 -26.75 -16.04
CA ALA A 19 -15.31 -26.14 -16.48
C ALA A 19 -15.50 -24.69 -16.97
N GLY A 20 -16.59 -24.42 -17.70
CA GLY A 20 -16.96 -23.06 -18.11
C GLY A 20 -17.25 -22.13 -16.93
N GLY A 21 -17.96 -22.63 -15.92
CA GLY A 21 -18.22 -21.91 -14.66
C GLY A 21 -16.93 -21.51 -13.93
N LEU A 22 -15.96 -22.42 -13.83
CA LEU A 22 -14.68 -22.15 -13.17
C LEU A 22 -13.86 -21.08 -13.90
N ILE A 23 -13.85 -21.08 -15.24
CA ILE A 23 -13.18 -20.06 -16.06
C ILE A 23 -13.86 -18.70 -15.86
N ALA A 24 -15.20 -18.65 -15.87
CA ALA A 24 -15.94 -17.43 -15.60
C ALA A 24 -15.67 -16.90 -14.18
N THR A 25 -15.63 -17.76 -13.16
CA THR A 25 -15.26 -17.39 -11.79
C THR A 25 -13.83 -16.85 -11.72
N VAL A 26 -12.86 -17.47 -12.39
CA VAL A 26 -11.48 -16.97 -12.44
C VAL A 26 -11.38 -15.62 -13.15
N LEU A 27 -12.14 -15.41 -14.23
CA LEU A 27 -12.20 -14.13 -14.93
C LEU A 27 -12.86 -13.04 -14.07
N SER A 28 -13.96 -13.34 -13.38
CA SER A 28 -14.63 -12.43 -12.45
C SER A 28 -13.74 -12.10 -11.24
N ILE A 29 -13.02 -13.08 -10.69
CA ILE A 29 -12.02 -12.85 -9.64
C ILE A 29 -10.94 -11.91 -10.16
N ARG A 30 -10.37 -12.17 -11.33
CA ARG A 30 -9.35 -11.31 -11.94
C ARG A 30 -9.83 -9.88 -12.21
N GLN A 31 -11.06 -9.72 -12.69
CA GLN A 31 -11.66 -8.41 -12.91
C GLN A 31 -11.90 -7.69 -11.58
N ASN A 32 -12.43 -8.38 -10.57
CA ASN A 32 -12.62 -7.82 -9.23
C ASN A 32 -11.28 -7.42 -8.58
N THR A 33 -10.23 -8.23 -8.72
CA THR A 33 -8.89 -7.88 -8.23
C THR A 33 -8.38 -6.61 -8.89
N ARG A 34 -8.55 -6.45 -10.22
CA ARG A 34 -8.13 -5.23 -10.94
C ARG A 34 -8.93 -4.00 -10.52
N SER A 35 -10.25 -4.13 -10.37
CA SER A 35 -11.11 -3.03 -9.90
C SER A 35 -10.79 -2.63 -8.47
N ASN A 36 -10.52 -3.60 -7.59
CA ASN A 36 -10.09 -3.33 -6.22
C ASN A 36 -8.72 -2.65 -6.18
N ASP A 37 -7.75 -3.09 -6.99
CA ASP A 37 -6.42 -2.46 -7.10
C ASP A 37 -6.53 -1.00 -7.58
N LEU A 38 -7.39 -0.74 -8.57
CA LEU A 38 -7.67 0.62 -9.04
C LEU A 38 -8.32 1.50 -7.96
N ARG A 39 -9.27 0.94 -7.20
CA ARG A 39 -9.88 1.65 -6.07
C ARG A 39 -8.85 1.99 -5.00
N SER A 40 -8.01 1.02 -4.62
CA SER A 40 -6.92 1.25 -3.67
C SER A 40 -5.96 2.35 -4.16
N LEU A 41 -5.64 2.41 -5.45
CA LEU A 41 -4.84 3.51 -6.01
C LEU A 41 -5.50 4.87 -5.81
N PHE A 42 -6.80 5.00 -6.11
CA PHE A 42 -7.52 6.26 -5.89
C PHE A 42 -7.57 6.65 -4.41
N ASP A 43 -7.82 5.68 -3.52
CA ASP A 43 -7.88 5.91 -2.07
C ASP A 43 -6.51 6.36 -1.52
N ILE A 44 -5.41 5.73 -1.95
CA ILE A 44 -4.04 6.11 -1.58
C ILE A 44 -3.75 7.55 -2.03
N VAL A 45 -3.98 7.86 -3.31
CA VAL A 45 -3.67 9.18 -3.89
C VAL A 45 -4.48 10.28 -3.22
N THR A 46 -5.76 10.03 -2.96
CA THR A 46 -6.65 10.99 -2.29
C THR A 46 -6.20 11.23 -0.86
N SER A 47 -5.92 10.17 -0.10
CA SER A 47 -5.50 10.26 1.30
C SER A 47 -4.18 11.02 1.47
N ILE A 48 -3.21 10.78 0.59
CA ILE A 48 -1.93 11.50 0.58
C ILE A 48 -2.17 12.97 0.26
N ARG A 49 -2.94 13.28 -0.78
CA ARG A 49 -3.23 14.66 -1.19
C ARG A 49 -3.91 15.43 -0.06
N ASP A 50 -4.88 14.84 0.62
CA ASP A 50 -5.59 15.47 1.74
C ASP A 50 -4.67 15.71 2.94
N ALA A 51 -3.76 14.78 3.23
CA ALA A 51 -2.76 14.95 4.27
C ALA A 51 -1.74 16.05 3.92
N GLU A 52 -1.26 16.12 2.67
CA GLU A 52 -0.38 17.18 2.19
C GLU A 52 -1.04 18.56 2.25
N MET A 53 -2.32 18.66 1.87
CA MET A 53 -3.07 19.91 1.96
C MET A 53 -3.19 20.40 3.41
N ARG A 54 -3.45 19.48 4.36
CA ARG A 54 -3.50 19.80 5.79
C ARG A 54 -2.15 20.27 6.32
N LEU A 55 -1.06 19.59 5.97
CA LEU A 55 0.30 20.02 6.32
C LEU A 55 0.62 21.43 5.79
N ARG A 56 0.30 21.71 4.53
CA ARG A 56 0.50 23.03 3.92
C ARG A 56 -0.33 24.10 4.61
N ALA A 57 -1.58 23.80 4.95
CA ALA A 57 -2.45 24.74 5.66
C ALA A 57 -1.93 25.05 7.08
N ALA A 58 -1.31 24.06 7.73
CA ALA A 58 -0.78 24.21 9.08
C ALA A 58 0.60 24.87 9.16
N GLN A 59 1.28 25.13 8.03
CA GLN A 59 2.69 25.56 7.98
C GLN A 59 3.03 26.81 8.82
N ASN A 60 2.06 27.70 9.03
CA ASN A 60 2.25 28.96 9.77
C ASN A 60 1.73 28.90 11.22
N GLU A 61 1.22 27.74 11.67
CA GLU A 61 0.64 27.53 12.99
C GLU A 61 1.41 26.40 13.70
N PRO A 62 2.50 26.70 14.44
CA PRO A 62 3.44 25.67 14.90
C PRO A 62 2.80 24.50 15.68
N PRO A 63 1.87 24.72 16.64
CA PRO A 63 1.21 23.61 17.34
C PRO A 63 0.37 22.73 16.41
N ARG A 64 -0.22 23.33 15.37
CA ARG A 64 -1.03 22.62 14.36
C ARG A 64 -0.15 21.88 13.37
N LEU A 65 0.98 22.46 12.99
CA LEU A 65 1.97 21.82 12.12
C LEU A 65 2.49 20.53 12.76
N ASP A 66 2.82 20.55 14.04
CA ASP A 66 3.30 19.37 14.77
C ASP A 66 2.27 18.23 14.82
N ALA A 67 0.99 18.58 14.98
CA ALA A 67 -0.11 17.62 14.95
C ALA A 67 -0.32 17.04 13.54
N GLU A 68 -0.27 17.86 12.49
CA GLU A 68 -0.42 17.37 11.12
C GLU A 68 0.78 16.54 10.64
N ILE A 69 1.99 16.81 11.16
CA ILE A 69 3.15 15.95 10.95
C ILE A 69 2.91 14.57 11.58
N ALA A 70 2.38 14.51 12.81
CA ALA A 70 2.04 13.24 13.45
C ALA A 70 0.97 12.47 12.67
N ASN A 71 -0.07 13.16 12.20
CA ASN A 71 -1.12 12.57 11.35
C ASN A 71 -0.55 12.02 10.04
N TYR A 72 0.38 12.74 9.42
CA TYR A 72 1.03 12.28 8.20
C TYR A 72 1.88 11.03 8.45
N LEU A 73 2.64 10.98 9.54
CA LEU A 73 3.39 9.78 9.92
C LEU A 73 2.45 8.59 10.21
N ASN A 74 1.31 8.81 10.85
CA ASN A 74 0.31 7.75 11.07
C ASN A 74 -0.25 7.22 9.74
N LEU A 75 -0.48 8.10 8.76
CA LEU A 75 -0.86 7.67 7.41
C LEU A 75 0.23 6.82 6.76
N LEU A 76 1.51 7.22 6.89
CA LEU A 76 2.63 6.41 6.38
C LEU A 76 2.75 5.06 7.09
N GLU A 77 2.43 4.98 8.38
CA GLU A 77 2.41 3.72 9.12
C GLU A 77 1.37 2.76 8.58
N VAL A 78 0.14 3.23 8.38
CA VAL A 78 -0.93 2.42 7.79
C VAL A 78 -0.55 1.98 6.38
N LEU A 79 0.04 2.88 5.58
CA LEU A 79 0.49 2.56 4.24
C LEU A 79 1.63 1.51 4.26
N ALA A 80 2.56 1.62 5.20
CA ALA A 80 3.65 0.66 5.40
C ALA A 80 3.11 -0.71 5.84
N ALA A 81 2.13 -0.74 6.74
CA ALA A 81 1.45 -1.97 7.17
C ALA A 81 0.84 -2.69 5.96
N ALA A 82 0.06 -1.95 5.16
CA ALA A 82 -0.59 -2.50 3.98
C ALA A 82 0.40 -3.04 2.92
N VAL A 83 1.59 -2.42 2.80
CA VAL A 83 2.65 -2.91 1.93
C VAL A 83 3.39 -4.13 2.50
N ASN A 84 3.65 -4.12 3.82
CA ASN A 84 4.37 -5.19 4.51
C ASN A 84 3.57 -6.50 4.53
N ASP A 85 2.25 -6.39 4.63
CA ASP A 85 1.30 -7.52 4.68
C ASP A 85 0.66 -7.86 3.31
N ASP A 86 1.15 -7.25 2.22
CA ASP A 86 0.71 -7.52 0.84
C ASP A 86 -0.81 -7.33 0.61
N LEU A 87 -1.40 -6.34 1.27
CA LEU A 87 -2.84 -6.04 1.19
C LEU A 87 -3.23 -5.36 -0.13
N PHE A 88 -2.26 -4.75 -0.80
CA PHE A 88 -2.46 -4.08 -2.09
C PHE A 88 -2.28 -5.03 -3.26
N GLY A 89 -3.06 -4.81 -4.32
CA GLY A 89 -2.76 -5.42 -5.60
C GLY A 89 -1.41 -4.94 -6.16
N PRO A 90 -0.87 -5.61 -7.19
CA PRO A 90 0.50 -5.38 -7.65
C PRO A 90 0.79 -3.94 -8.08
N VAL A 91 -0.20 -3.23 -8.64
CA VAL A 91 -0.02 -1.85 -9.09
C VAL A 91 -0.08 -0.89 -7.91
N ALA A 92 -1.11 -0.98 -7.06
CA ALA A 92 -1.21 -0.15 -5.86
C ALA A 92 0.01 -0.34 -4.94
N ARG A 93 0.47 -1.57 -4.77
CA ARG A 93 1.65 -1.88 -3.97
C ARG A 93 2.90 -1.18 -4.51
N ARG A 94 3.12 -1.21 -5.83
CA ARG A 94 4.27 -0.54 -6.44
C ARG A 94 4.25 0.98 -6.21
N VAL A 95 3.08 1.60 -6.36
CA VAL A 95 2.90 3.03 -6.13
C VAL A 95 3.09 3.37 -4.64
N ALA A 96 2.52 2.58 -3.74
CA ALA A 96 2.67 2.75 -2.30
C ALA A 96 4.14 2.63 -1.86
N VAL A 97 4.88 1.63 -2.37
CA VAL A 97 6.31 1.46 -2.09
C VAL A 97 7.12 2.68 -2.57
N ASP A 98 6.93 3.10 -3.82
CA ASP A 98 7.65 4.26 -4.38
C ASP A 98 7.36 5.53 -3.58
N ARG A 99 6.10 5.74 -3.19
CA ARG A 99 5.72 6.87 -2.36
C ARG A 99 6.34 6.83 -0.97
N LEU A 100 6.25 5.69 -0.27
CA LEU A 100 6.84 5.51 1.06
C LEU A 100 8.36 5.77 1.02
N VAL A 101 9.05 5.25 0.01
CA VAL A 101 10.48 5.48 -0.18
C VAL A 101 10.78 6.97 -0.30
N LYS A 102 10.05 7.69 -1.15
CA LYS A 102 10.24 9.14 -1.37
C LYS A 102 9.93 9.97 -0.12
N ASP A 103 8.83 9.70 0.55
CA ASP A 103 8.40 10.46 1.73
C ASP A 103 9.34 10.23 2.90
N LEU A 104 9.74 8.99 3.17
CA LEU A 104 10.72 8.69 4.20
C LEU A 104 12.09 9.30 3.88
N ALA A 105 12.49 9.30 2.59
CA ALA A 105 13.71 9.97 2.18
C ALA A 105 13.66 11.50 2.39
N PHE A 106 12.50 12.11 2.12
CA PHE A 106 12.26 13.53 2.38
C PHE A 106 12.30 13.85 3.87
N PHE A 107 11.59 13.09 4.71
CA PHE A 107 11.64 13.31 6.16
C PHE A 107 13.06 13.17 6.71
N ARG A 108 13.85 12.22 6.19
CA ARG A 108 15.24 12.06 6.60
C ARG A 108 16.17 13.14 6.07
N SER A 109 15.83 13.88 5.02
CA SER A 109 16.67 15.00 4.55
C SER A 109 16.57 16.22 5.47
N ILE A 110 15.52 16.32 6.29
CA ILE A 110 15.31 17.40 7.26
C ILE A 110 15.80 16.95 8.65
N PRO A 111 16.83 17.58 9.25
CA PRO A 111 17.43 17.11 10.51
C PRO A 111 16.43 16.90 11.66
N ALA A 112 15.57 17.88 11.93
CA ALA A 112 14.56 17.79 13.00
C ALA A 112 13.55 16.64 12.77
N MET A 113 13.18 16.39 11.52
CA MET A 113 12.28 15.28 11.16
C MET A 113 12.98 13.93 11.20
N ARG A 114 14.27 13.87 10.85
CA ARG A 114 15.09 12.67 11.01
C ARG A 114 15.16 12.26 12.48
N GLU A 115 15.49 13.19 13.37
CA GLU A 115 15.56 12.92 14.82
C GLU A 115 14.21 12.50 15.39
N ARG A 116 13.11 13.15 14.98
CA ARG A 116 11.76 12.75 15.36
C ARG A 116 11.46 11.34 14.87
N LEU A 117 11.69 11.05 13.59
CA LEU A 117 11.44 9.75 13.01
C LEU A 117 12.26 8.66 13.69
N ASP A 118 13.55 8.89 13.93
CA ASP A 118 14.45 7.94 14.60
C ASP A 118 14.04 7.67 16.07
N ARG A 119 13.48 8.67 16.76
CA ARG A 119 12.93 8.52 18.11
C ARG A 119 11.64 7.69 18.11
N GLU A 120 10.71 8.06 17.25
CA GLU A 120 9.39 7.46 17.10
C GLU A 120 9.49 5.99 16.66
N MET A 121 10.12 5.74 15.50
CA MET A 121 11.38 4.98 15.46
C MET A 121 11.53 3.83 16.43
N GLN A 122 12.10 4.16 17.60
CA GLN A 122 12.66 3.27 18.61
C GLN A 122 11.63 2.88 19.68
N THR A 123 10.51 3.59 19.78
CA THR A 123 9.43 3.21 20.69
C THR A 123 8.81 1.88 20.24
N ALA A 124 8.45 1.01 21.20
CA ALA A 124 8.13 -0.38 20.91
C ALA A 124 6.79 -0.58 20.17
N GLU A 125 5.89 0.41 20.20
CA GLU A 125 4.51 0.26 19.73
C GLU A 125 4.15 1.20 18.57
N THR A 126 4.78 2.38 18.48
CA THR A 126 4.47 3.37 17.45
C THR A 126 5.43 3.24 16.26
N PHE A 127 4.91 3.28 15.04
CA PHE A 127 5.71 3.31 13.80
C PHE A 127 6.54 2.05 13.50
N SER A 128 6.09 0.89 14.01
CA SER A 128 6.78 -0.38 13.82
C SER A 128 6.78 -0.85 12.35
N GLU A 129 5.74 -0.53 11.59
CA GLU A 129 5.62 -0.92 10.19
C GLU A 129 6.48 -0.05 9.29
N ILE A 130 6.59 1.25 9.58
CA ILE A 130 7.60 2.13 8.98
C ILE A 130 9.00 1.58 9.28
N ARG A 131 9.29 1.18 10.52
CA ARG A 131 10.60 0.59 10.87
C ARG A 131 10.90 -0.65 10.02
N LYS A 132 9.96 -1.60 9.94
CA LYS A 132 10.09 -2.82 9.11
C LYS A 132 10.27 -2.48 7.63
N PHE A 133 9.46 -1.55 7.12
CA PHE A 133 9.55 -1.10 5.73
C PHE A 133 10.90 -0.45 5.43
N PHE A 134 11.38 0.41 6.35
CA PHE A 134 12.65 1.09 6.24
C PHE A 134 13.81 0.09 6.18
N GLN A 135 13.84 -0.90 7.06
CA GLN A 135 14.89 -1.94 7.06
C GLN A 135 14.95 -2.70 5.73
N ARG A 136 13.78 -3.00 5.13
CA ARG A 136 13.69 -3.69 3.84
C ARG A 136 14.12 -2.82 2.66
N ASN A 137 13.92 -1.50 2.74
CA ASN A 137 14.13 -0.55 1.63
C ASN A 137 15.25 0.46 1.90
N GLU A 138 16.09 0.22 2.91
CA GLU A 138 17.05 1.19 3.44
C GLU A 138 17.95 1.76 2.35
N ARG A 139 18.44 0.89 1.46
CA ARG A 139 19.30 1.28 0.33
C ARG A 139 18.60 2.26 -0.60
N ALA A 140 17.33 2.03 -0.93
CA ALA A 140 16.57 2.90 -1.82
C ALA A 140 16.29 4.25 -1.17
N ILE A 141 15.95 4.25 0.12
CA ILE A 141 15.68 5.47 0.89
C ILE A 141 16.94 6.32 1.02
N LYS A 142 18.08 5.71 1.40
CA LYS A 142 19.38 6.39 1.52
C LYS A 142 19.92 6.88 0.18
N ALA A 143 19.59 6.24 -0.94
CA ALA A 143 20.02 6.71 -2.26
C ALA A 143 19.35 8.04 -2.66
N ILE A 144 18.15 8.32 -2.13
CA ILE A 144 17.39 9.54 -2.43
C ILE A 144 17.69 10.65 -1.41
N SER A 145 17.85 10.31 -0.13
CA SER A 145 18.31 11.27 0.87
C SER A 145 19.79 11.58 0.64
N PRO A 146 20.19 12.78 0.17
CA PRO A 146 21.60 13.11 0.16
C PRO A 146 22.05 13.10 1.62
N SER A 147 22.97 12.20 1.94
CA SER A 147 23.58 12.13 3.27
C SER A 147 24.03 13.54 3.64
N GLY A 148 23.47 14.11 4.70
CA GLY A 148 23.99 15.31 5.36
C GLY A 148 25.31 15.02 6.08
N GLU A 149 26.15 14.16 5.50
CA GLU A 149 27.52 13.88 5.93
C GLU A 149 28.45 14.64 5.00
N ARG A 150 28.60 15.93 5.29
CA ARG A 150 29.86 16.67 5.16
C ARG A 150 30.02 17.54 6.38
#